data_AF-A0A0H5DRD0-F1
#
_entry.id   AF-A0A0H5DRD0-F1
#
_cell.length_a   1.000
_cell.length_b   1.000
_cell.length_c   1.000
_cell.angle_alpha   90.00
_cell.angle_beta   90.00
_cell.angle_gamma   90.00
#
_symmetry.space_group_name_H-M   'P 1'
#
loop_
_entity.id
_entity.type
_entity.pdbx_description
1 polymer ?
#
loop_
_entity_poly.entity_id
_entity_poly.type
_entity_poly.pdbx_seq_one_letter_code
_entity_poly.pdbx_strand_id
1 'polypeptide(L)'
;MIFWILFLIAISLMIYLDLFFEKKKGLHEMTFGESMTWTLIWVSAALLFNLGVYWLYEHHMIYPESSPHSSGGKEAALLFFTGYLVEKSLSLDNVFVIALIFSYFHVPPHLQHRVLIWGVFGAIVLRFVMILFGAALITHFTFMNYIFGAILIFTAVKMLVIKQENMHPETNPVIMFAKKLMPVTHEFHGANFFVRINGVLMMTPLFLSLLVVETSDVIFAIDSIPAIFSITTDPFLVFTSNIFAILGLRSLYFVLATAINRFYYLRFSLVFLLAFVGVKMLTAHHYPIDTTLSLYIILGILLVGVAASLITKDGFISAFALPIYIQFRDIAIMTAKDIRRIAVLFAGIVILLAGLAMLVLPGPGLIFIPIGLMLLAKEFLWARRLLNKLRNSNKTFQKILGSPEEEKGDK
;
A
#
# COMPACT_ATOMS: atom_id res chain seq x y z
N MET A 1 12.28 -17.71 14.43
CA MET A 1 11.26 -17.04 15.28
C MET A 1 11.85 -16.06 16.30
N ILE A 2 12.98 -16.37 16.96
CA ILE A 2 13.52 -15.50 18.02
C ILE A 2 13.84 -14.07 17.55
N PHE A 3 14.39 -13.91 16.34
CA PHE A 3 14.70 -12.59 15.77
C PHE A 3 13.47 -11.74 15.44
N TRP A 4 12.36 -12.38 15.04
CA TRP A 4 11.09 -11.69 14.87
C TRP A 4 10.59 -11.12 16.20
N ILE A 5 10.68 -11.90 17.27
CA ILE A 5 10.29 -11.47 18.62
C ILE A 5 11.20 -10.32 19.10
N LEU A 6 12.52 -10.48 18.97
CA LEU A 6 13.49 -9.44 19.33
C LEU A 6 13.25 -8.14 18.55
N PHE A 7 12.96 -8.26 17.25
CA PHE A 7 12.63 -7.10 16.41
C PHE A 7 11.33 -6.43 16.87
N LEU A 8 10.24 -7.18 17.09
CA LEU A 8 8.98 -6.62 17.58
C LEU A 8 9.14 -5.95 18.96
N ILE A 9 9.96 -6.51 19.85
CA ILE A 9 10.31 -5.89 21.13
C ILE A 9 11.07 -4.58 20.89
N ALA A 10 12.08 -4.58 20.02
CA ALA A 10 12.84 -3.37 19.68
C ALA A 10 11.92 -2.28 19.11
N ILE A 11 11.03 -2.61 18.18
CA ILE A 11 10.07 -1.66 17.62
C ILE A 11 9.10 -1.15 18.68
N SER A 12 8.56 -2.04 19.51
CA SER A 12 7.67 -1.64 20.63
C SER A 12 8.38 -0.68 21.59
N LEU A 13 9.66 -0.94 21.89
CA LEU A 13 10.48 -0.06 22.71
C LEU A 13 10.74 1.29 22.02
N MET A 14 11.05 1.30 20.72
CA MET A 14 11.26 2.54 19.97
C MET A 14 9.99 3.40 19.93
N ILE A 15 8.82 2.80 19.67
CA ILE A 15 7.53 3.49 19.72
C ILE A 15 7.26 4.01 21.14
N TYR A 16 7.49 3.18 22.16
CA TYR A 16 7.33 3.60 23.55
C TYR A 16 8.21 4.81 23.90
N LEU A 17 9.49 4.80 23.49
CA LEU A 17 10.41 5.90 23.71
C LEU A 17 9.95 7.16 22.98
N ASP A 18 9.50 7.06 21.73
CA ASP A 18 8.95 8.18 20.96
C ASP A 18 7.79 8.86 21.71
N LEU A 19 6.83 8.04 22.18
CA LEU A 19 5.67 8.50 22.96
C LEU A 19 6.08 9.08 24.32
N PHE A 20 7.09 8.51 24.98
CA PHE A 20 7.57 8.96 26.27
C PHE A 20 8.23 10.34 26.19
N PHE A 21 9.15 10.53 25.23
CA PHE A 21 9.82 11.81 25.02
C PHE A 21 8.83 12.91 24.64
N GLU A 22 7.80 12.56 23.88
CA GLU A 22 6.77 13.49 23.49
C GLU A 22 5.85 13.90 24.64
N LYS A 23 5.37 12.95 25.45
CA LYS A 23 4.56 13.27 26.65
C LYS A 23 5.28 14.25 27.57
N LYS A 24 6.62 14.17 27.62
CA LYS A 24 7.47 15.06 28.42
C LYS A 24 7.55 16.50 27.87
N LYS A 25 7.35 16.70 26.56
CA LYS A 25 7.39 18.01 25.90
C LYS A 25 6.07 18.80 25.99
N GLY A 26 4.96 18.15 26.34
CA GLY A 26 3.66 18.81 26.51
C GLY A 26 3.00 19.21 25.18
N LEU A 27 2.11 20.21 25.21
CA LEU A 27 1.30 20.68 24.07
C LEU A 27 2.08 21.50 23.01
N HIS A 28 3.41 21.46 23.01
CA HIS A 28 4.20 22.22 22.05
C HIS A 28 4.16 21.55 20.67
N GLU A 29 3.79 22.32 19.65
CA GLU A 29 3.93 21.92 18.26
C GLU A 29 5.42 21.68 17.95
N MET A 30 5.73 20.60 17.21
CA MET A 30 7.11 20.32 16.84
C MET A 30 7.63 21.40 15.89
N THR A 31 8.72 22.06 16.27
CA THR A 31 9.40 23.01 15.38
C THR A 31 10.09 22.26 14.24
N PHE A 32 10.31 22.93 13.10
CA PHE A 32 11.00 22.33 11.95
C PHE A 32 12.35 21.68 12.34
N GLY A 33 13.15 22.34 13.19
CA GLY A 33 14.44 21.83 13.64
C GLY A 33 14.33 20.57 14.50
N GLU A 34 13.32 20.50 15.38
CA GLU A 34 13.05 19.30 16.16
C GLU A 34 12.58 18.15 15.27
N SER A 35 11.66 18.41 14.33
CA SER A 35 11.16 17.42 13.38
C SER A 35 12.26 16.88 12.48
N MET A 36 13.19 17.74 12.05
CA MET A 36 14.37 17.32 11.28
C MET A 36 15.31 16.44 12.12
N THR A 37 15.56 16.81 13.38
CA THR A 37 16.40 16.03 14.30
C THR A 37 15.81 14.64 14.53
N TRP A 38 14.50 14.55 14.80
CA TRP A 38 13.82 13.26 14.94
C TRP A 38 13.87 12.44 13.64
N THR A 39 13.66 13.07 12.49
CA THR A 39 13.79 12.40 11.19
C THR A 39 15.19 11.82 11.00
N LEU A 40 16.24 12.56 11.35
CA LEU A 40 17.62 12.07 11.29
C LEU A 40 17.88 10.92 12.26
N ILE A 41 17.29 10.95 13.47
CA ILE A 41 17.38 9.84 14.43
C ILE A 41 16.76 8.57 13.84
N TRP A 42 15.56 8.67 13.25
CA TRP A 42 14.88 7.53 12.64
C TRP A 42 15.64 6.97 11.43
N VAL A 43 16.19 7.84 10.57
CA VAL A 43 17.05 7.41 9.46
C VAL A 43 18.32 6.72 9.98
N SER A 44 18.97 7.28 11.00
CA SER A 44 20.16 6.69 11.61
C SER A 44 19.86 5.32 12.22
N ALA A 45 18.71 5.16 12.88
CA ALA A 45 18.28 3.88 13.42
C ALA A 45 18.08 2.82 12.31
N ALA A 46 17.49 3.21 11.18
CA ALA A 46 17.34 2.31 10.02
C ALA A 46 18.70 1.90 9.44
N LEU A 47 19.66 2.82 9.33
CA LEU A 47 21.01 2.54 8.86
C LEU A 47 21.80 1.64 9.83
N LEU A 48 21.67 1.86 11.13
CA LEU A 48 22.25 0.99 12.15
C LEU A 48 21.64 -0.41 12.10
N PHE A 49 20.31 -0.49 11.91
CA PHE A 49 19.66 -1.78 11.71
C PHE A 49 20.13 -2.47 10.43
N ASN A 50 20.42 -1.74 9.35
CA ASN A 50 20.99 -2.31 8.13
C ASN A 50 22.37 -2.96 8.37
N LEU A 51 23.21 -2.38 9.22
CA LEU A 51 24.45 -3.01 9.68
C LEU A 51 24.18 -4.28 10.50
N GLY A 52 23.10 -4.26 11.30
CA GLY A 52 22.60 -5.45 11.98
C GLY A 52 22.15 -6.54 11.01
N VAL A 53 21.42 -6.19 9.94
CA VAL A 53 21.00 -7.11 8.88
C VAL A 53 22.21 -7.75 8.21
N TYR A 54 23.22 -6.95 7.85
CA TYR A 54 24.49 -7.47 7.32
C TYR A 54 25.05 -8.57 8.23
N TRP A 55 25.19 -8.27 9.53
CA TRP A 55 25.78 -9.19 10.48
C TRP A 55 24.92 -10.46 10.69
N LEU A 56 23.60 -10.31 10.80
CA LEU A 56 22.65 -11.39 11.01
C LEU A 56 22.59 -12.38 9.85
N TYR A 57 22.69 -11.88 8.61
CA TYR A 57 22.66 -12.72 7.41
C TYR A 57 24.01 -13.35 7.10
N GLU A 58 25.12 -12.64 7.35
CA GLU A 58 26.48 -13.20 7.20
C GLU A 58 26.72 -14.40 8.12
N HIS A 59 26.12 -14.39 9.32
CA HIS A 59 26.22 -15.50 10.29
C HIS A 59 25.05 -16.49 10.19
N HIS A 60 24.20 -16.38 9.16
CA HIS A 60 23.05 -17.26 8.91
C HIS A 60 22.13 -17.45 10.12
N MET A 61 21.94 -16.40 10.92
CA MET A 61 21.19 -16.47 12.18
C MET A 61 19.67 -16.40 11.96
N ILE A 62 19.23 -15.76 10.88
CA ILE A 62 17.79 -15.61 10.54
C ILE A 62 17.26 -16.86 9.85
N TYR A 63 17.99 -17.30 8.82
CA TYR A 63 17.66 -18.45 8.00
C TYR A 63 18.85 -19.40 7.93
N PRO A 64 18.62 -20.72 8.05
CA PRO A 64 19.66 -21.70 7.74
C PRO A 64 20.16 -21.53 6.30
N GLU A 65 21.41 -21.89 6.01
CA GLU A 65 21.98 -21.85 4.65
C GLU A 65 21.11 -22.57 3.61
N SER A 66 20.42 -23.63 4.02
CA SER A 66 19.51 -24.41 3.18
C SER A 66 18.17 -23.73 2.86
N SER A 67 17.88 -22.57 3.43
CA SER A 67 16.66 -21.82 3.16
C SER A 67 16.69 -21.17 1.77
N PRO A 68 15.55 -21.11 1.05
CA PRO A 68 15.47 -20.36 -0.21
C PRO A 68 15.67 -18.84 -0.04
N HIS A 69 15.70 -18.34 1.20
CA HIS A 69 15.95 -16.93 1.54
C HIS A 69 17.34 -16.73 2.18
N SER A 70 18.27 -17.69 2.05
CA SER A 70 19.64 -17.46 2.46
C SER A 70 20.31 -16.51 1.46
N SER A 71 20.72 -15.34 1.94
CA SER A 71 21.49 -14.35 1.18
C SER A 71 22.73 -14.01 1.98
N GLY A 72 23.83 -13.67 1.28
CA GLY A 72 25.04 -13.19 1.96
C GLY A 72 24.77 -11.88 2.71
N GLY A 73 25.58 -11.53 3.72
CA GLY A 73 25.35 -10.33 4.54
C GLY A 73 25.32 -9.04 3.71
N LYS A 74 26.22 -8.92 2.72
CA LYS A 74 26.25 -7.79 1.78
C LYS A 74 24.96 -7.68 0.96
N GLU A 75 24.48 -8.80 0.45
CA GLU A 75 23.28 -8.85 -0.38
C GLU A 75 22.05 -8.51 0.44
N ALA A 76 21.89 -9.09 1.63
CA ALA A 76 20.77 -8.81 2.52
C ALA A 76 20.72 -7.33 2.94
N ALA A 77 21.87 -6.72 3.23
CA ALA A 77 21.95 -5.29 3.54
C ALA A 77 21.61 -4.40 2.33
N LEU A 78 22.00 -4.80 1.12
CA LEU A 78 21.59 -4.10 -0.11
C LEU A 78 20.08 -4.23 -0.34
N LEU A 79 19.51 -5.43 -0.15
CA LEU A 79 18.07 -5.67 -0.29
C LEU A 79 17.27 -4.86 0.75
N PHE A 80 17.68 -4.88 2.02
CA PHE A 80 17.06 -4.07 3.08
C PHE A 80 17.13 -2.59 2.75
N PHE A 81 18.31 -2.06 2.39
CA PHE A 81 18.49 -0.63 2.15
C PHE A 81 17.73 -0.16 0.91
N THR A 82 17.77 -0.95 -0.17
CA THR A 82 17.00 -0.65 -1.40
C THR A 82 15.51 -0.67 -1.11
N GLY A 83 15.04 -1.68 -0.37
CA GLY A 83 13.65 -1.77 0.06
C GLY A 83 13.22 -0.60 0.95
N TYR A 84 14.05 -0.25 1.93
CA TYR A 84 13.85 0.89 2.81
C TYR A 84 13.74 2.19 2.01
N LEU A 85 14.61 2.42 1.01
CA LEU A 85 14.54 3.62 0.17
C LEU A 85 13.29 3.68 -0.69
N VAL A 86 12.89 2.56 -1.30
CA VAL A 86 11.65 2.48 -2.09
C VAL A 86 10.45 2.81 -1.20
N GLU A 87 10.32 2.16 -0.06
CA GLU A 87 9.22 2.40 0.89
C GLU A 87 9.27 3.80 1.51
N LYS A 88 10.47 4.29 1.84
CA LYS A 88 10.63 5.65 2.38
C LYS A 88 10.21 6.70 1.36
N SER A 89 10.48 6.45 0.08
CA SER A 89 10.10 7.36 -1.01
C SER A 89 8.59 7.35 -1.25
N LEU A 90 8.00 6.16 -1.35
CA LEU A 90 6.55 6.00 -1.56
C LEU A 90 5.75 6.50 -0.34
N SER A 91 6.29 6.36 0.87
CA SER A 91 5.64 6.92 2.07
C SER A 91 5.68 8.46 2.15
N LEU A 92 6.51 9.16 1.35
CA LEU A 92 6.42 10.62 1.22
C LEU A 92 5.09 11.05 0.60
N ASP A 93 4.60 10.31 -0.41
CA ASP A 93 3.27 10.54 -0.97
C ASP A 93 2.21 10.39 0.11
N ASN A 94 2.30 9.36 0.97
CA ASN A 94 1.38 9.14 2.08
C ASN A 94 1.33 10.34 3.05
N VAL A 95 2.46 11.00 3.30
CA VAL A 95 2.52 12.20 4.16
C VAL A 95 1.72 13.36 3.57
N PHE A 96 1.82 13.62 2.26
CA PHE A 96 1.03 14.67 1.62
C PHE A 96 -0.47 14.39 1.68
N VAL A 97 -0.84 13.12 1.60
CA VAL A 97 -2.22 12.66 1.68
C VAL A 97 -2.78 12.93 3.07
N ILE A 98 -2.00 12.60 4.11
CA ILE A 98 -2.34 12.91 5.49
C ILE A 98 -2.53 14.42 5.68
N ALA A 99 -1.65 15.26 5.11
CA ALA A 99 -1.77 16.72 5.16
C ALA A 99 -3.09 17.22 4.52
N LEU A 100 -3.46 16.68 3.35
CA LEU A 100 -4.73 17.01 2.70
C LEU A 100 -5.93 16.58 3.53
N ILE A 101 -5.89 15.39 4.13
CA ILE A 101 -6.95 14.88 5.01
C ILE A 101 -7.11 15.80 6.22
N PHE A 102 -6.01 16.19 6.87
CA PHE A 102 -6.06 17.12 7.99
C PHE A 102 -6.56 18.50 7.60
N SER A 103 -6.16 19.02 6.43
CA SER A 103 -6.70 20.27 5.90
C SER A 103 -8.20 20.17 5.62
N TYR A 104 -8.66 19.05 5.06
CA TYR A 104 -10.07 18.85 4.71
C TYR A 104 -10.97 18.76 5.95
N PHE A 105 -10.57 17.93 6.92
CA PHE A 105 -11.31 17.81 8.19
C PHE A 105 -11.03 18.97 9.16
N HIS A 106 -10.18 19.93 8.78
CA HIS A 106 -9.75 21.04 9.61
C HIS A 106 -9.23 20.57 10.98
N VAL A 107 -8.43 19.49 10.98
CA VAL A 107 -7.90 18.88 12.22
C VAL A 107 -6.90 19.85 12.86
N PRO A 108 -7.17 20.35 14.09
CA PRO A 108 -6.27 21.24 14.79
C PRO A 108 -4.87 20.62 14.96
N PRO A 109 -3.76 21.38 14.83
CA PRO A 109 -2.41 20.83 14.89
C PRO A 109 -2.12 19.97 16.13
N HIS A 110 -2.62 20.39 17.30
CA HIS A 110 -2.46 19.65 18.56
C HIS A 110 -3.19 18.29 18.58
N LEU A 111 -4.15 18.04 17.68
CA LEU A 111 -4.87 16.77 17.55
C LEU A 111 -4.30 15.88 16.43
N GLN A 112 -3.59 16.45 15.45
CA GLN A 112 -3.00 15.72 14.32
C GLN A 112 -2.07 14.59 14.80
N HIS A 113 -1.29 14.87 15.85
CA HIS A 113 -0.41 13.92 16.49
C HIS A 113 -1.12 12.61 16.87
N ARG A 114 -2.31 12.70 17.46
CA ARG A 114 -3.07 11.52 17.89
C ARG A 114 -3.43 10.64 16.70
N VAL A 115 -3.85 11.26 15.60
CA VAL A 115 -4.17 10.54 14.37
C VAL A 115 -2.91 9.90 13.78
N LEU A 116 -1.78 10.60 13.80
CA LEU A 116 -0.50 10.07 13.31
C LEU A 116 -0.01 8.84 14.10
N ILE A 117 -0.12 8.82 15.44
CA ILE A 117 0.28 7.63 16.23
C ILE A 117 -0.59 6.43 15.87
N TRP A 118 -1.91 6.60 15.98
CA TRP A 118 -2.84 5.51 15.71
C TRP A 118 -2.77 5.08 14.25
N GLY A 119 -2.44 6.03 13.36
CA GLY A 119 -2.17 5.79 11.95
C GLY A 119 -0.94 4.90 11.74
N VAL A 120 0.19 5.22 12.38
CA VAL A 120 1.40 4.39 12.29
C VAL A 120 1.14 2.97 12.83
N PHE A 121 0.43 2.84 13.95
CA PHE A 121 0.10 1.53 14.50
C PHE A 121 -0.78 0.71 13.55
N GLY A 122 -1.83 1.33 13.02
CA GLY A 122 -2.74 0.70 12.06
C GLY A 122 -2.03 0.30 10.76
N ALA A 123 -1.23 1.21 10.18
CA ALA A 123 -0.39 0.95 9.02
C ALA A 123 0.55 -0.25 9.22
N ILE A 124 1.24 -0.35 10.36
CA ILE A 124 2.13 -1.51 10.65
C ILE A 124 1.35 -2.83 10.63
N VAL A 125 0.18 -2.87 11.27
CA VAL A 125 -0.66 -4.09 11.34
C VAL A 125 -1.20 -4.44 9.95
N LEU A 126 -1.79 -3.46 9.25
CA LEU A 126 -2.36 -3.67 7.92
C LEU A 126 -1.29 -4.12 6.94
N ARG A 127 -0.12 -3.50 6.96
CA ARG A 127 0.99 -3.88 6.08
C ARG A 127 1.56 -5.24 6.43
N PHE A 128 1.66 -5.61 7.70
CA PHE A 128 2.03 -6.98 8.07
C PHE A 128 1.11 -8.00 7.38
N VAL A 129 -0.21 -7.79 7.47
CA VAL A 129 -1.21 -8.67 6.84
C VAL A 129 -1.06 -8.68 5.31
N MET A 130 -0.94 -7.50 4.69
CA MET A 130 -0.84 -7.40 3.23
C MET A 130 0.49 -7.95 2.68
N ILE A 131 1.60 -7.81 3.41
CA ILE A 131 2.91 -8.39 3.06
C ILE A 131 2.83 -9.90 3.13
N LEU A 132 2.27 -10.49 4.20
CA LEU A 132 2.11 -11.93 4.29
C LEU A 132 1.26 -12.48 3.14
N PHE A 133 0.15 -11.79 2.83
CA PHE A 133 -0.71 -12.17 1.72
C PHE A 133 0.01 -12.03 0.36
N GLY A 134 0.70 -10.93 0.12
CA GLY A 134 1.44 -10.68 -1.12
C GLY A 134 2.61 -11.64 -1.32
N ALA A 135 3.35 -11.97 -0.25
CA ALA A 135 4.44 -12.93 -0.30
C ALA A 135 3.94 -14.33 -0.67
N ALA A 136 2.82 -14.75 -0.07
CA ALA A 136 2.16 -16.00 -0.45
C ALA A 136 1.71 -15.97 -1.91
N LEU A 137 1.16 -14.85 -2.38
CA LEU A 137 0.68 -14.71 -3.76
C LEU A 137 1.82 -14.84 -4.77
N ILE A 138 2.95 -14.16 -4.56
CA ILE A 138 4.09 -14.22 -5.48
C ILE A 138 4.77 -15.59 -5.47
N THR A 139 4.90 -16.20 -4.29
CA THR A 139 5.55 -17.52 -4.15
C THR A 139 4.74 -18.62 -4.83
N HIS A 140 3.41 -18.55 -4.78
CA HIS A 140 2.53 -19.55 -5.39
C HIS A 140 2.15 -19.25 -6.84
N PHE A 141 2.14 -17.98 -7.24
CA PHE A 141 1.67 -17.56 -8.55
C PHE A 141 2.72 -16.68 -9.25
N THR A 142 3.58 -17.29 -10.06
CA THR A 142 4.62 -16.59 -10.82
C THR A 142 4.07 -15.50 -11.74
N PHE A 143 2.85 -15.65 -12.26
CA PHE A 143 2.22 -14.62 -13.09
C PHE A 143 1.90 -13.32 -12.33
N MET A 144 1.92 -13.33 -10.99
CA MET A 144 1.65 -12.15 -10.18
C MET A 144 2.67 -11.05 -10.39
N ASN A 145 3.92 -11.40 -10.72
CA ASN A 145 4.93 -10.42 -11.10
C ASN A 145 4.46 -9.55 -12.27
N TYR A 146 3.75 -10.13 -13.25
CA TYR A 146 3.22 -9.37 -14.38
C TYR A 146 2.03 -8.50 -13.99
N ILE A 147 1.14 -9.00 -13.13
CA ILE A 147 -0.01 -8.22 -12.64
C ILE A 147 0.48 -7.03 -11.82
N PHE A 148 1.36 -7.29 -10.87
CA PHE A 148 1.98 -6.28 -10.03
C PHE A 148 2.77 -5.26 -10.86
N GLY A 149 3.59 -5.72 -11.81
CA GLY A 149 4.27 -4.82 -12.74
C GLY A 149 3.31 -3.96 -13.57
N ALA A 150 2.22 -4.54 -14.08
CA ALA A 150 1.21 -3.80 -14.84
C ALA A 150 0.47 -2.76 -13.99
N ILE A 151 0.17 -3.09 -12.73
CA ILE A 151 -0.44 -2.14 -11.76
C ILE A 151 0.50 -0.94 -11.56
N LEU A 152 1.78 -1.17 -11.34
CA LEU A 152 2.75 -0.09 -11.13
C LEU A 152 2.89 0.84 -12.34
N ILE A 153 2.97 0.27 -13.55
CA ILE A 153 2.99 1.05 -14.80
C ILE A 153 1.70 1.84 -14.95
N PHE A 154 0.55 1.21 -14.69
CA PHE A 154 -0.74 1.87 -14.75
C PHE A 154 -0.81 3.06 -13.77
N THR A 155 -0.38 2.87 -12.52
CA THR A 155 -0.33 3.95 -11.52
C THR A 155 0.59 5.08 -11.97
N ALA A 156 1.79 4.77 -12.45
CA ALA A 156 2.74 5.77 -12.96
C ALA A 156 2.15 6.60 -14.12
N VAL A 157 1.52 5.95 -15.10
CA VAL A 157 0.88 6.64 -16.24
C VAL A 157 -0.32 7.47 -15.78
N LYS A 158 -1.17 6.91 -14.92
CA LYS A 158 -2.34 7.59 -14.34
C LYS A 158 -1.92 8.85 -13.59
N MET A 159 -0.82 8.79 -12.85
CA MET A 159 -0.23 9.94 -12.16
C MET A 159 0.30 11.01 -13.12
N LEU A 160 0.64 10.71 -14.38
CA LEU A 160 1.07 11.74 -15.36
C LEU A 160 -0.09 12.37 -16.13
N VAL A 161 -1.09 11.56 -16.51
CA VAL A 161 -2.10 11.95 -17.50
C VAL A 161 -3.16 12.88 -16.93
N ILE A 162 -3.44 12.79 -15.64
CA ILE A 162 -4.64 13.45 -15.11
C ILE A 162 -4.33 14.88 -14.73
N LYS A 163 -5.09 15.80 -15.34
CA LYS A 163 -5.05 17.24 -15.12
C LYS A 163 -6.08 17.67 -14.08
N GLN A 164 -5.72 18.77 -13.42
CA GLN A 164 -6.37 19.40 -12.28
C GLN A 164 -7.81 19.84 -12.60
N GLU A 165 -8.79 19.27 -11.91
CA GLU A 165 -10.16 19.79 -11.84
C GLU A 165 -10.67 19.83 -10.40
N ASN A 166 -11.59 20.76 -10.17
CA ASN A 166 -11.96 21.30 -8.86
C ASN A 166 -12.60 20.27 -7.91
N MET A 167 -12.31 20.49 -6.63
CA MET A 167 -12.56 19.62 -5.48
C MET A 167 -14.05 19.56 -5.07
N HIS A 168 -14.59 18.35 -4.89
CA HIS A 168 -15.81 18.10 -4.10
C HIS A 168 -15.68 16.80 -3.26
N PRO A 169 -15.02 16.85 -2.09
CA PRO A 169 -14.77 15.67 -1.24
C PRO A 169 -15.99 15.14 -0.47
N GLU A 170 -17.16 15.76 -0.62
CA GLU A 170 -18.42 15.35 0.03
C GLU A 170 -18.92 13.96 -0.42
N THR A 171 -18.30 13.37 -1.44
CA THR A 171 -18.66 12.08 -2.04
C THR A 171 -17.74 10.92 -1.65
N ASN A 172 -16.80 11.10 -0.71
CA ASN A 172 -15.86 10.01 -0.36
C ASN A 172 -16.60 8.79 0.22
N PRO A 173 -16.51 7.60 -0.41
CA PRO A 173 -17.21 6.37 0.01
C PRO A 173 -16.88 5.94 1.43
N VAL A 174 -15.65 6.16 1.87
CA VAL A 174 -15.22 5.81 3.23
C VAL A 174 -16.00 6.65 4.24
N ILE A 175 -16.15 7.95 3.98
CA ILE A 175 -16.90 8.87 4.84
C ILE A 175 -18.39 8.53 4.82
N MET A 176 -18.94 8.24 3.63
CA MET A 176 -20.35 7.84 3.49
C MET A 176 -20.65 6.52 4.22
N PHE A 177 -19.77 5.53 4.07
CA PHE A 177 -19.89 4.24 4.72
C PHE A 177 -19.76 4.36 6.25
N ALA A 178 -18.79 5.15 6.72
CA ALA A 178 -18.63 5.42 8.15
C ALA A 178 -19.88 6.10 8.74
N LYS A 179 -20.41 7.14 8.06
CA LYS A 179 -21.66 7.82 8.45
C LYS A 179 -22.86 6.86 8.49
N LYS A 180 -22.87 5.80 7.69
CA LYS A 180 -23.91 4.76 7.71
C LYS A 180 -23.78 3.83 8.91
N LEU A 181 -22.58 3.58 9.41
CA LEU A 181 -22.33 2.68 10.54
C LEU A 181 -22.68 3.33 11.89
N MET A 182 -22.40 4.63 12.05
CA MET A 182 -22.64 5.35 13.31
C MET A 182 -22.75 6.86 13.08
N PRO A 183 -23.54 7.61 13.88
CA PRO A 183 -23.64 9.07 13.76
C PRO A 183 -22.29 9.77 14.00
N VAL A 184 -22.12 10.95 13.39
CA VAL A 184 -20.89 11.75 13.45
C VAL A 184 -21.19 13.09 14.12
N THR A 185 -20.32 13.53 15.03
CA THR A 185 -20.43 14.87 15.64
C THR A 185 -19.95 15.96 14.69
N HIS A 186 -20.49 17.18 14.84
CA HIS A 186 -20.06 18.34 14.04
C HIS A 186 -18.74 18.93 14.55
N GLU A 187 -18.46 18.80 15.84
CA GLU A 187 -17.30 19.40 16.49
C GLU A 187 -16.30 18.36 16.99
N PHE A 188 -15.06 18.81 17.19
CA PHE A 188 -14.02 18.05 17.85
C PHE A 188 -14.25 18.04 19.36
N HIS A 189 -14.27 16.86 19.96
CA HIS A 189 -14.38 16.70 21.41
C HIS A 189 -13.01 16.39 22.04
N GLY A 190 -12.11 17.37 21.91
CA GLY A 190 -10.71 17.24 22.30
C GLY A 190 -10.04 16.08 21.59
N ALA A 191 -9.26 15.29 22.34
CA ALA A 191 -8.57 14.14 21.80
C ALA A 191 -9.50 12.97 21.45
N ASN A 192 -10.76 12.91 21.88
CA ASN A 192 -11.56 11.67 21.81
C ASN A 192 -11.98 11.29 20.39
N PHE A 193 -11.88 10.00 20.04
CA PHE A 193 -12.37 9.45 18.77
C PHE A 193 -13.88 9.17 18.79
N PHE A 194 -14.40 8.86 19.96
CA PHE A 194 -15.80 8.55 20.18
C PHE A 194 -16.30 9.34 21.39
N VAL A 195 -17.53 9.82 21.29
CA VAL A 195 -18.21 10.50 22.38
C VAL A 195 -19.63 10.00 22.49
N ARG A 196 -20.19 10.04 23.70
CA ARG A 196 -21.59 9.69 23.94
C ARG A 196 -22.36 10.98 24.17
N ILE A 197 -23.25 11.33 23.23
CA ILE A 197 -24.13 12.50 23.32
C ILE A 197 -25.56 12.00 23.41
N ASN A 198 -26.29 12.41 24.44
CA ASN A 198 -27.68 11.97 24.68
C ASN A 198 -27.85 10.43 24.68
N GLY A 199 -26.90 9.71 25.26
CA GLY A 199 -26.92 8.25 25.33
C GLY A 199 -26.49 7.53 24.05
N VAL A 200 -26.33 8.23 22.92
CA VAL A 200 -25.91 7.67 21.62
C VAL A 200 -24.40 7.80 21.46
N LEU A 201 -23.73 6.69 21.11
CA LEU A 201 -22.31 6.72 20.75
C LEU A 201 -22.17 7.34 19.35
N MET A 202 -21.34 8.36 19.23
CA MET A 202 -21.06 9.09 17.99
C MET A 202 -19.55 9.10 17.73
N MET A 203 -19.15 9.04 16.47
CA MET A 203 -17.75 9.27 16.10
C MET A 203 -17.46 10.76 15.96
N THR A 204 -16.25 11.16 16.32
CA THR A 204 -15.78 12.53 16.09
C THR A 204 -15.15 12.67 14.69
N PRO A 205 -15.04 13.90 14.15
CA PRO A 205 -14.29 14.16 12.92
C PRO A 205 -12.84 13.66 13.00
N LEU A 206 -12.27 13.58 14.21
CA LEU A 206 -10.92 13.04 14.43
C LEU A 206 -10.84 11.55 14.07
N PHE A 207 -11.85 10.75 14.43
CA PHE A 207 -11.89 9.34 14.05
C PHE A 207 -12.10 9.15 12.54
N LEU A 208 -12.94 9.98 11.92
CA LEU A 208 -13.09 9.97 10.47
C LEU A 208 -11.76 10.27 9.77
N SER A 209 -11.01 11.26 10.26
CA SER A 209 -9.69 11.56 9.71
C SER A 209 -8.74 10.36 9.81
N LEU A 210 -8.70 9.66 10.97
CA LEU A 210 -7.92 8.43 11.15
C LEU A 210 -8.36 7.34 10.17
N LEU A 211 -9.66 7.10 10.03
CA LEU A 211 -10.19 6.09 9.12
C LEU A 211 -9.79 6.38 7.66
N VAL A 212 -9.85 7.63 7.23
CA VAL A 212 -9.44 8.02 5.88
C VAL A 212 -7.92 7.90 5.70
N VAL A 213 -7.11 8.21 6.72
CA VAL A 213 -5.66 7.98 6.70
C VAL A 213 -5.35 6.49 6.54
N GLU A 214 -5.95 5.63 7.36
CA GLU A 214 -5.73 4.18 7.32
C GLU A 214 -6.14 3.56 5.98
N THR A 215 -7.31 3.93 5.48
CA THR A 215 -7.78 3.46 4.17
C THR A 215 -6.90 3.96 3.03
N SER A 216 -6.35 5.18 3.14
CA SER A 216 -5.38 5.70 2.17
C SER A 216 -4.08 4.90 2.20
N ASP A 217 -3.56 4.50 3.37
CA ASP A 217 -2.34 3.67 3.44
C ASP A 217 -2.54 2.30 2.77
N VAL A 218 -3.70 1.66 2.97
CA VAL A 218 -4.06 0.41 2.27
C VAL A 218 -4.10 0.61 0.76
N ILE A 219 -4.65 1.73 0.31
CA ILE A 219 -4.70 2.08 -1.11
C ILE A 219 -3.27 2.27 -1.67
N PHE A 220 -2.37 2.95 -0.95
CA PHE A 220 -0.96 3.09 -1.36
C PHE A 220 -0.15 1.81 -1.24
N ALA A 221 -0.58 0.88 -0.40
CA ALA A 221 0.00 -0.46 -0.31
C ALA A 221 -0.15 -1.24 -1.63
N ILE A 222 -1.14 -0.89 -2.47
CA ILE A 222 -1.31 -1.48 -3.81
C ILE A 222 -0.10 -1.19 -4.70
N ASP A 223 0.56 -0.04 -4.53
CA ASP A 223 1.74 0.33 -5.31
C ASP A 223 3.04 -0.04 -4.57
N SER A 224 3.09 0.17 -3.25
CA SER A 224 4.31 -0.08 -2.47
C SER A 224 4.61 -1.57 -2.25
N ILE A 225 3.61 -2.43 -2.02
CA ILE A 225 3.84 -3.86 -1.76
C ILE A 225 4.39 -4.60 -3.00
N PRO A 226 3.80 -4.45 -4.20
CA PRO A 226 4.44 -4.89 -5.43
C PRO A 226 5.89 -4.39 -5.58
N ALA A 227 6.11 -3.12 -5.28
CA ALA A 227 7.41 -2.50 -5.47
C ALA A 227 8.50 -3.12 -4.60
N ILE A 228 8.23 -3.36 -3.31
CA ILE A 228 9.18 -4.02 -2.42
C ILE A 228 9.43 -5.48 -2.83
N PHE A 229 8.42 -6.18 -3.32
CA PHE A 229 8.60 -7.55 -3.82
C PHE A 229 9.41 -7.66 -5.11
N SER A 230 9.53 -6.57 -5.87
CA SER A 230 10.49 -6.50 -6.99
C SER A 230 11.95 -6.44 -6.53
N ILE A 231 12.18 -6.09 -5.26
CA ILE A 231 13.51 -6.00 -4.66
C ILE A 231 13.85 -7.32 -3.98
N THR A 232 12.97 -7.80 -3.09
CA THR A 232 13.18 -9.04 -2.35
C THR A 232 11.86 -9.73 -2.02
N THR A 233 11.87 -11.06 -2.02
CA THR A 233 10.75 -11.88 -1.54
C THR A 233 10.96 -12.38 -0.11
N ASP A 234 12.08 -12.03 0.53
CA ASP A 234 12.36 -12.34 1.92
C ASP A 234 11.40 -11.57 2.85
N PRO A 235 10.46 -12.26 3.54
CA PRO A 235 9.46 -11.59 4.36
C PRO A 235 10.06 -10.78 5.52
N PHE A 236 11.22 -11.18 6.05
CA PHE A 236 11.88 -10.45 7.13
C PHE A 236 12.45 -9.13 6.62
N LEU A 237 13.15 -9.13 5.48
CA LEU A 237 13.68 -7.90 4.88
C LEU A 237 12.55 -6.97 4.39
N VAL A 238 11.52 -7.53 3.75
CA VAL A 238 10.34 -6.78 3.30
C VAL A 238 9.68 -6.10 4.51
N PHE A 239 9.37 -6.84 5.57
CA PHE A 239 8.65 -6.29 6.72
C PHE A 239 9.48 -5.28 7.53
N THR A 240 10.74 -5.61 7.82
CA THR A 240 11.60 -4.74 8.64
C THR A 240 11.90 -3.42 7.94
N SER A 241 12.24 -3.45 6.64
CA SER A 241 12.50 -2.23 5.86
C SER A 241 11.26 -1.33 5.78
N ASN A 242 10.08 -1.92 5.63
CA ASN A 242 8.80 -1.21 5.59
C ASN A 242 8.48 -0.53 6.92
N ILE A 243 8.67 -1.24 8.04
CA ILE A 243 8.52 -0.65 9.38
C ILE A 243 9.48 0.52 9.57
N PHE A 244 10.77 0.37 9.27
CA PHE A 244 11.72 1.47 9.39
C PHE A 244 11.38 2.66 8.49
N ALA A 245 10.78 2.42 7.32
CA ALA A 245 10.32 3.48 6.43
C ALA A 245 9.16 4.29 7.04
N ILE A 246 8.21 3.61 7.69
CA ILE A 246 7.01 4.18 8.31
C ILE A 246 7.32 4.80 9.67
N LEU A 247 8.30 4.25 10.40
CA LEU A 247 8.80 4.86 11.62
C LEU A 247 9.41 6.23 11.31
N GLY A 248 9.04 7.21 12.12
CA GLY A 248 9.39 8.61 11.89
C GLY A 248 8.54 9.33 10.85
N LEU A 249 7.44 8.74 10.34
CA LEU A 249 6.50 9.48 9.49
C LEU A 249 5.91 10.69 10.19
N ARG A 250 5.69 10.60 11.51
CA ARG A 250 5.22 11.73 12.33
C ARG A 250 6.17 12.93 12.26
N SER A 251 7.47 12.71 12.50
CA SER A 251 8.45 13.79 12.40
C SER A 251 8.62 14.27 10.97
N LEU A 252 8.59 13.36 9.99
CA LEU A 252 8.70 13.68 8.57
C LEU A 252 7.51 14.50 8.07
N TYR A 253 6.30 14.24 8.59
CA TYR A 253 5.10 15.03 8.32
C TYR A 253 5.30 16.50 8.67
N PHE A 254 5.83 16.81 9.85
CA PHE A 254 6.05 18.21 10.24
C PHE A 254 7.19 18.88 9.44
N VAL A 255 8.23 18.12 9.03
CA VAL A 255 9.27 18.62 8.10
C VAL A 255 8.67 18.93 6.73
N LEU A 256 7.84 18.04 6.19
CA LEU A 256 7.28 18.18 4.85
C LEU A 256 6.12 19.17 4.80
N ALA A 257 5.28 19.24 5.82
CA ALA A 257 4.16 20.18 5.87
C ALA A 257 4.66 21.64 5.81
N THR A 258 5.81 21.93 6.43
CA THR A 258 6.45 23.25 6.36
C THR A 258 7.23 23.49 5.07
N ALA A 259 7.64 22.43 4.38
CA ALA A 259 8.37 22.47 3.11
C ALA A 259 7.50 22.11 1.89
N ILE A 260 6.17 22.02 2.04
CA ILE A 260 5.25 21.46 1.04
C ILE A 260 5.31 22.20 -0.30
N ASN A 261 5.63 23.50 -0.27
CA ASN A 261 5.77 24.34 -1.46
C ASN A 261 7.11 24.18 -2.19
N ARG A 262 8.06 23.42 -1.65
CA ARG A 262 9.42 23.26 -2.21
C ARG A 262 9.65 21.96 -2.96
N PHE A 263 8.74 20.99 -2.86
CA PHE A 263 8.97 19.63 -3.35
C PHE A 263 8.18 19.26 -4.62
N TYR A 264 7.89 20.23 -5.50
CA TYR A 264 7.12 20.02 -6.72
C TYR A 264 7.58 18.80 -7.55
N TYR A 265 8.89 18.63 -7.72
CA TYR A 265 9.45 17.59 -8.61
C TYR A 265 9.53 16.21 -7.96
N LEU A 266 9.29 16.06 -6.65
CA LEU A 266 9.26 14.73 -6.02
C LEU A 266 8.19 13.82 -6.63
N ARG A 267 7.04 14.38 -7.04
CA ARG A 267 5.99 13.61 -7.73
C ARG A 267 6.52 12.92 -8.99
N PHE A 268 7.33 13.63 -9.78
CA PHE A 268 7.91 13.05 -11.00
C PHE A 268 8.89 11.93 -10.66
N SER A 269 9.72 12.10 -9.62
CA SER A 269 10.58 11.01 -9.16
C SER A 269 9.80 9.77 -8.77
N LEU A 270 8.66 9.91 -8.10
CA LEU A 270 7.84 8.76 -7.70
C LEU A 270 7.17 8.09 -8.90
N VAL A 271 6.72 8.86 -9.89
CA VAL A 271 6.25 8.33 -11.17
C VAL A 271 7.34 7.51 -11.88
N PHE A 272 8.55 8.06 -12.02
CA PHE A 272 9.65 7.37 -12.69
C PHE A 272 10.11 6.15 -11.90
N LEU A 273 10.10 6.22 -10.57
CA LEU A 273 10.39 5.09 -9.68
C LEU A 273 9.38 3.97 -9.90
N LEU A 274 8.07 4.27 -9.84
CA LEU A 274 7.00 3.29 -10.07
C LEU A 274 7.08 2.69 -11.47
N ALA A 275 7.34 3.50 -12.48
CA ALA A 275 7.50 3.02 -13.86
C ALA A 275 8.70 2.07 -13.98
N PHE A 276 9.86 2.45 -13.44
CA PHE A 276 11.06 1.62 -13.44
C PHE A 276 10.82 0.28 -12.75
N VAL A 277 10.25 0.32 -11.54
CA VAL A 277 9.94 -0.87 -10.76
C VAL A 277 8.91 -1.75 -11.47
N GLY A 278 7.88 -1.15 -12.08
CA GLY A 278 6.90 -1.85 -12.90
C GLY A 278 7.52 -2.58 -14.09
N VAL A 279 8.44 -1.92 -14.81
CA VAL A 279 9.21 -2.55 -15.90
C VAL A 279 10.05 -3.70 -15.35
N LYS A 280 10.78 -3.49 -14.25
CA LYS A 280 11.59 -4.53 -13.60
C LYS A 280 10.77 -5.78 -13.28
N MET A 281 9.55 -5.60 -12.76
CA MET A 281 8.65 -6.73 -12.45
C MET A 281 8.15 -7.44 -13.71
N LEU A 282 7.79 -6.69 -14.76
CA LEU A 282 7.35 -7.26 -16.04
C LEU A 282 8.47 -8.03 -16.75
N THR A 283 9.71 -7.58 -16.61
CA THR A 283 10.88 -8.24 -17.23
C THR A 283 11.51 -9.31 -16.35
N ALA A 284 11.02 -9.54 -15.13
CA ALA A 284 11.66 -10.39 -14.13
C ALA A 284 12.04 -11.80 -14.63
N HIS A 285 11.25 -12.38 -15.54
CA HIS A 285 11.49 -13.72 -16.09
C HIS A 285 12.45 -13.75 -17.30
N HIS A 286 12.63 -12.64 -18.00
CA HIS A 286 13.43 -12.57 -19.23
C HIS A 286 14.77 -11.87 -19.00
N TYR A 287 14.75 -10.78 -18.22
CA TYR A 287 15.87 -9.92 -17.92
C TYR A 287 15.82 -9.52 -16.44
N PRO A 288 16.35 -10.36 -15.53
CA PRO A 288 16.44 -10.00 -14.12
C PRO A 288 17.42 -8.83 -13.96
N ILE A 289 16.89 -7.69 -13.51
CA ILE A 289 17.70 -6.49 -13.25
C ILE A 289 18.33 -6.63 -11.87
N ASP A 290 19.66 -6.53 -11.83
CA ASP A 290 20.44 -6.61 -10.59
C ASP A 290 19.97 -5.55 -9.55
N THR A 291 19.99 -5.95 -8.27
CA THR A 291 19.54 -5.09 -7.17
C THR A 291 20.46 -3.89 -6.98
N THR A 292 21.77 -4.05 -7.20
CA THR A 292 22.73 -2.94 -7.10
C THR A 292 22.45 -1.90 -8.19
N LEU A 293 22.21 -2.35 -9.42
CA LEU A 293 21.80 -1.46 -10.52
C LEU A 293 20.47 -0.77 -10.20
N SER A 294 19.50 -1.52 -9.66
CA SER A 294 18.21 -0.97 -9.22
C SER A 294 18.39 0.13 -8.18
N LEU A 295 19.25 -0.08 -7.19
CA LEU A 295 19.56 0.88 -6.15
C LEU A 295 20.13 2.18 -6.73
N TYR A 296 21.10 2.10 -7.65
CA TYR A 296 21.67 3.29 -8.28
C TYR A 296 20.63 4.06 -9.11
N ILE A 297 19.76 3.36 -9.84
CA ILE A 297 18.68 3.98 -10.61
C ILE A 297 17.69 4.68 -9.67
N ILE A 298 17.23 4.00 -8.62
CA ILE A 298 16.30 4.55 -7.62
C ILE A 298 16.91 5.79 -6.96
N LEU A 299 18.15 5.69 -6.48
CA LEU A 299 18.84 6.80 -5.86
C LEU A 299 19.02 7.98 -6.84
N GLY A 300 19.36 7.69 -8.10
CA GLY A 300 19.48 8.71 -9.14
C GLY A 300 18.16 9.45 -9.40
N ILE A 301 17.05 8.71 -9.55
CA ILE A 301 15.71 9.28 -9.74
C ILE A 301 15.32 10.19 -8.57
N LEU A 302 15.59 9.75 -7.33
CA LEU A 302 15.27 10.52 -6.13
C LEU A 302 16.16 11.76 -5.99
N LEU A 303 17.47 11.62 -6.18
CA LEU A 303 18.42 12.73 -6.10
C LEU A 303 18.12 13.80 -7.14
N VAL A 304 17.82 13.41 -8.39
CA VAL A 304 17.44 14.36 -9.44
C VAL A 304 16.15 15.10 -9.07
N GLY A 305 15.14 14.42 -8.53
CA GLY A 305 13.90 15.07 -8.09
C GLY A 305 14.09 16.03 -6.93
N VAL A 306 14.89 15.65 -5.93
CA VAL A 306 15.22 16.52 -4.79
C VAL A 306 16.03 17.72 -5.27
N ALA A 307 17.07 17.52 -6.09
CA ALA A 307 17.88 18.61 -6.62
C ALA A 307 17.06 19.58 -7.47
N ALA A 308 16.24 19.06 -8.40
CA ALA A 308 15.33 19.87 -9.21
C ALA A 308 14.38 20.69 -8.33
N SER A 309 13.78 20.05 -7.32
CA SER A 309 12.89 20.69 -6.34
C SER A 309 13.57 21.83 -5.58
N LEU A 310 14.83 21.66 -5.17
CA LEU A 310 15.57 22.70 -4.44
C LEU A 310 16.01 23.88 -5.31
N ILE A 311 16.24 23.66 -6.61
CA ILE A 311 16.71 24.68 -7.55
C ILE A 311 15.55 25.57 -8.01
N THR A 312 14.37 25.00 -8.23
CA THR A 312 13.19 25.73 -8.71
C THR A 312 12.42 26.38 -7.56
N LYS A 313 12.02 27.65 -7.71
CA LYS A 313 11.24 28.41 -6.71
C LYS A 313 9.72 28.35 -6.91
N ASP A 314 9.24 27.55 -7.85
CA ASP A 314 7.82 27.52 -8.20
C ASP A 314 7.01 26.71 -7.19
N GLY A 315 6.23 27.42 -6.37
CA GLY A 315 5.27 26.82 -5.45
C GLY A 315 3.87 26.82 -6.05
N PHE A 316 3.27 25.64 -6.21
CA PHE A 316 1.82 25.54 -6.37
C PHE A 316 1.28 24.27 -5.68
N ILE A 317 0.34 24.50 -4.75
CA ILE A 317 -0.27 23.51 -3.84
C ILE A 317 -1.17 22.51 -4.59
N SER A 318 -1.64 22.83 -5.80
CA SER A 318 -2.66 22.04 -6.52
C SER A 318 -2.15 20.77 -7.21
N ALA A 319 -0.83 20.55 -7.32
CA ALA A 319 -0.29 19.45 -8.11
C ALA A 319 -0.18 18.11 -7.35
N PHE A 320 -0.15 18.14 -6.01
CA PHE A 320 0.05 16.95 -5.18
C PHE A 320 -1.24 16.28 -4.70
N ALA A 321 -2.37 17.00 -4.62
CA ALA A 321 -3.67 16.43 -4.23
C ALA A 321 -4.29 15.48 -5.29
N LEU A 322 -3.62 15.34 -6.44
CA LEU A 322 -4.15 14.70 -7.65
C LEU A 322 -4.12 13.17 -7.67
N PRO A 323 -3.03 12.46 -7.24
CA PRO A 323 -2.99 11.00 -7.22
C PRO A 323 -4.10 10.40 -6.35
N ILE A 324 -4.34 11.01 -5.18
CA ILE A 324 -5.45 10.73 -4.27
C ILE A 324 -6.78 10.96 -4.98
N TYR A 325 -7.00 12.13 -5.58
CA TYR A 325 -8.25 12.43 -6.26
C TYR A 325 -8.58 11.36 -7.31
N ILE A 326 -7.59 10.90 -8.08
CA ILE A 326 -7.89 9.91 -9.12
C ILE A 326 -8.13 8.52 -8.51
N GLN A 327 -7.35 8.13 -7.51
CA GLN A 327 -7.52 6.84 -6.85
C GLN A 327 -8.86 6.78 -6.10
N PHE A 328 -9.27 7.88 -5.47
CA PHE A 328 -10.56 8.00 -4.78
C PHE A 328 -11.73 8.34 -5.70
N ARG A 329 -11.57 9.07 -6.82
CA ARG A 329 -12.66 9.37 -7.80
C ARG A 329 -13.19 8.09 -8.42
N ASP A 330 -12.30 7.18 -8.79
CA ASP A 330 -12.70 5.90 -9.40
C ASP A 330 -13.42 5.00 -8.37
N ILE A 331 -13.13 5.17 -7.07
CA ILE A 331 -13.84 4.51 -5.95
C ILE A 331 -15.13 5.28 -5.57
N ALA A 332 -15.18 6.61 -5.71
CA ALA A 332 -16.30 7.50 -5.35
C ALA A 332 -17.57 7.27 -6.18
N ILE A 333 -17.44 6.65 -7.35
CA ILE A 333 -18.55 6.30 -8.23
C ILE A 333 -18.93 4.82 -8.09
N MET A 334 -18.20 4.03 -7.29
CA MET A 334 -18.52 2.61 -7.10
C MET A 334 -19.75 2.45 -6.23
N THR A 335 -20.87 2.12 -6.86
CA THR A 335 -22.07 1.65 -6.18
C THR A 335 -21.78 0.30 -5.51
N ALA A 336 -22.62 -0.13 -4.53
CA ALA A 336 -22.50 -1.46 -3.93
C ALA A 336 -22.49 -2.60 -4.97
N LYS A 337 -23.10 -2.33 -6.14
CA LYS A 337 -23.05 -3.19 -7.32
C LYS A 337 -21.65 -3.27 -7.92
N ASP A 338 -20.93 -2.16 -8.03
CA ASP A 338 -19.56 -2.11 -8.55
C ASP A 338 -18.57 -2.79 -7.60
N ILE A 339 -18.72 -2.63 -6.29
CA ILE A 339 -17.89 -3.34 -5.29
C ILE A 339 -18.10 -4.85 -5.42
N ARG A 340 -19.37 -5.29 -5.48
CA ARG A 340 -19.69 -6.70 -5.74
C ARG A 340 -19.10 -7.16 -7.08
N ARG A 341 -19.15 -6.31 -8.11
CA ARG A 341 -18.60 -6.60 -9.43
C ARG A 341 -17.10 -6.81 -9.41
N ILE A 342 -16.36 -5.95 -8.71
CA ILE A 342 -14.91 -6.07 -8.56
C ILE A 342 -14.55 -7.28 -7.71
N ALA A 343 -15.26 -7.52 -6.60
CA ALA A 343 -15.04 -8.71 -5.78
C ALA A 343 -15.28 -10.00 -6.57
N VAL A 344 -16.38 -10.06 -7.35
CA VAL A 344 -16.70 -11.17 -8.25
C VAL A 344 -15.69 -11.29 -9.38
N LEU A 345 -15.22 -10.17 -9.94
CA LEU A 345 -14.17 -10.14 -10.96
C LEU A 345 -12.87 -10.73 -10.43
N PHE A 346 -12.43 -10.27 -9.26
CA PHE A 346 -11.18 -10.69 -8.64
C PHE A 346 -11.24 -12.16 -8.25
N ALA A 347 -12.28 -12.57 -7.50
CA ALA A 347 -12.49 -13.97 -7.13
C ALA A 347 -12.63 -14.88 -8.36
N GLY A 348 -13.37 -14.43 -9.38
CA GLY A 348 -13.60 -15.17 -10.61
C GLY A 348 -12.35 -15.33 -11.47
N ILE A 349 -11.53 -14.27 -11.61
CA ILE A 349 -10.24 -14.32 -12.30
C ILE A 349 -9.25 -15.20 -11.54
N VAL A 350 -9.18 -15.10 -10.21
CA VAL A 350 -8.30 -15.94 -9.39
C VAL A 350 -8.64 -17.42 -9.57
N ILE A 351 -9.93 -17.78 -9.50
CA ILE A 351 -10.38 -19.17 -9.71
C ILE A 351 -10.10 -19.64 -11.15
N LEU A 352 -10.30 -18.77 -12.14
CA LEU A 352 -9.99 -19.07 -13.55
C LEU A 352 -8.50 -19.32 -13.79
N LEU A 353 -7.64 -18.46 -13.26
CA LEU A 353 -6.19 -18.56 -13.41
C LEU A 353 -5.65 -19.78 -12.65
N ALA A 354 -6.18 -20.07 -11.45
CA ALA A 354 -5.90 -21.31 -10.73
C ALA A 354 -6.31 -22.54 -11.57
N GLY A 355 -7.49 -22.52 -12.19
CA GLY A 355 -7.94 -23.60 -13.05
C GLY A 355 -7.09 -23.78 -14.31
N LEU A 356 -6.67 -22.69 -14.96
CA LEU A 356 -5.75 -22.74 -16.10
C LEU A 356 -4.36 -23.24 -15.70
N ALA A 357 -3.82 -22.81 -14.56
CA ALA A 357 -2.55 -23.30 -14.04
C ALA A 357 -2.61 -24.81 -13.73
N MET A 358 -3.73 -25.28 -13.18
CA MET A 358 -4.00 -26.71 -12.92
C MET A 358 -4.28 -27.53 -14.18
N LEU A 359 -4.23 -26.95 -15.39
CA LEU A 359 -4.15 -27.73 -16.64
C LEU A 359 -2.70 -28.11 -16.97
N VAL A 360 -1.74 -27.31 -16.53
CA VAL A 360 -0.30 -27.53 -16.73
C VAL A 360 0.31 -28.28 -15.55
N LEU A 361 -0.16 -28.00 -14.33
CA LEU A 361 0.17 -28.69 -13.09
C LEU A 361 -0.85 -29.82 -12.84
N PRO A 362 -0.45 -30.99 -12.29
CA PRO A 362 -1.39 -32.07 -12.01
C PRO A 362 -2.45 -31.61 -10.99
N GLY A 363 -3.68 -31.39 -11.46
CA GLY A 363 -4.78 -30.91 -10.63
C GLY A 363 -6.11 -30.86 -11.39
N PRO A 364 -7.24 -30.64 -10.70
CA PRO A 364 -8.57 -30.63 -11.29
C PRO A 364 -8.88 -29.31 -12.04
N GLY A 365 -7.98 -28.83 -12.89
CA GLY A 365 -8.12 -27.53 -13.58
C GLY A 365 -9.39 -27.42 -14.44
N LEU A 366 -9.83 -28.55 -15.02
CA LEU A 366 -11.08 -28.68 -15.77
C LEU A 366 -12.35 -28.41 -14.94
N ILE A 367 -12.28 -28.43 -13.61
CA ILE A 367 -13.39 -28.12 -12.71
C ILE A 367 -13.35 -26.64 -12.28
N PHE A 368 -12.15 -26.11 -12.03
CA PHE A 368 -11.97 -24.74 -11.57
C PHE A 368 -12.27 -23.69 -12.66
N ILE A 369 -11.92 -23.97 -13.92
CA ILE A 369 -12.24 -23.08 -15.05
C ILE A 369 -13.75 -22.82 -15.18
N PRO A 370 -14.63 -23.85 -15.22
CA PRO A 370 -16.07 -23.61 -15.28
C PRO A 370 -16.62 -22.89 -14.05
N ILE A 371 -16.09 -23.16 -12.85
CA ILE A 371 -16.50 -22.47 -11.61
C ILE A 371 -16.15 -20.98 -11.65
N GLY A 372 -14.93 -20.65 -12.08
CA GLY A 372 -14.49 -19.26 -12.21
C GLY A 372 -15.32 -18.50 -13.26
N LEU A 373 -15.62 -19.14 -14.40
CA LEU A 373 -16.50 -18.57 -15.42
C LEU A 373 -17.95 -18.42 -14.95
N MET A 374 -18.49 -19.37 -14.18
CA MET A 374 -19.83 -19.27 -13.57
C MET A 374 -19.90 -18.11 -12.59
N LEU A 375 -18.86 -17.91 -11.77
CA LEU A 375 -18.80 -16.80 -10.82
C LEU A 375 -18.78 -15.46 -11.58
N LEU A 376 -17.94 -15.33 -12.62
CA LEU A 376 -17.90 -14.13 -13.46
C LEU A 376 -19.20 -13.90 -14.25
N ALA A 377 -19.86 -14.97 -14.71
CA ALA A 377 -21.09 -14.89 -15.48
C ALA A 377 -22.27 -14.26 -14.70
N LYS A 378 -22.21 -14.24 -13.36
CA LYS A 378 -23.20 -13.55 -12.51
C LYS A 378 -23.19 -12.03 -12.72
N GLU A 379 -22.06 -11.46 -13.11
CA GLU A 379 -21.86 -10.00 -13.20
C GLU A 379 -21.45 -9.50 -14.60
N PHE A 380 -20.90 -10.39 -15.43
CA PHE A 380 -20.29 -10.07 -16.73
C PHE A 380 -20.87 -10.89 -17.89
N LEU A 381 -21.44 -10.19 -18.88
CA LEU A 381 -22.05 -10.80 -20.07
C LEU A 381 -21.04 -11.54 -20.95
N TRP A 382 -19.80 -11.07 -21.05
CA TRP A 382 -18.76 -11.73 -21.83
C TRP A 382 -18.41 -13.11 -21.24
N ALA A 383 -18.38 -13.22 -19.91
CA ALA A 383 -18.12 -14.48 -19.22
C ALA A 383 -19.27 -15.48 -19.43
N ARG A 384 -20.52 -15.00 -19.43
CA ARG A 384 -21.70 -15.82 -19.75
C ARG A 384 -21.67 -16.34 -21.19
N ARG A 385 -21.28 -15.49 -22.16
CA ARG A 385 -21.10 -15.90 -23.56
C ARG A 385 -19.99 -16.95 -23.73
N LEU A 386 -18.85 -16.73 -23.06
CA LEU A 386 -17.72 -17.66 -23.10
C LEU A 386 -18.06 -19.00 -22.44
N LEU A 387 -18.71 -18.99 -21.27
CA LEU A 387 -19.20 -20.18 -20.58
C LEU A 387 -20.15 -21.00 -21.46
N ASN A 388 -21.11 -20.35 -22.13
CA ASN A 388 -22.04 -21.01 -23.04
C ASN A 388 -21.32 -21.59 -24.27
N LYS A 389 -20.32 -20.89 -24.81
CA LYS A 389 -19.52 -21.38 -25.94
C LYS A 389 -18.73 -22.64 -25.54
N LEU A 390 -18.12 -22.64 -24.35
CA LEU A 390 -17.39 -23.81 -23.84
C LEU A 390 -18.32 -24.98 -23.52
N ARG A 391 -19.50 -24.71 -22.94
CA ARG A 391 -20.54 -25.71 -22.69
C ARG A 391 -21.03 -26.39 -23.98
N ASN A 392 -21.20 -25.63 -25.06
CA ASN A 392 -21.69 -26.15 -26.34
C ASN A 392 -20.58 -26.82 -27.17
N SER A 393 -19.31 -26.42 -26.98
CA SER A 393 -18.19 -26.93 -27.77
C SER A 393 -17.52 -28.17 -27.17
N ASN A 394 -17.72 -28.48 -25.88
CA ASN A 394 -16.96 -29.52 -25.19
C ASN A 394 -17.86 -30.40 -24.29
N LYS A 395 -17.98 -31.68 -24.63
CA LYS A 395 -18.79 -32.69 -23.91
C LYS A 395 -18.37 -32.85 -22.44
N THR A 396 -17.08 -32.68 -22.13
CA THR A 396 -16.57 -32.74 -20.75
C THR A 396 -17.09 -31.57 -19.90
N PHE A 397 -17.11 -30.36 -20.48
CA PHE A 397 -17.68 -29.19 -19.82
C PHE A 397 -19.20 -29.29 -19.69
N GLN A 398 -19.88 -29.86 -20.69
CA GLN A 398 -21.32 -30.13 -20.63
C GLN A 398 -21.68 -31.08 -19.46
N LYS A 399 -20.85 -32.10 -19.21
CA LYS A 399 -21.04 -33.04 -18.10
C LYS A 399 -20.79 -32.41 -16.73
N ILE A 400 -19.85 -31.47 -16.63
CA ILE A 400 -19.52 -30.76 -15.37
C ILE A 400 -20.55 -29.66 -15.05
N LEU A 401 -21.10 -29.01 -16.08
CA LEU A 401 -21.98 -27.83 -15.95
C LEU A 401 -23.49 -28.17 -15.92
N GLY A 402 -23.88 -29.40 -16.27
CA GLY A 402 -25.29 -29.81 -16.38
C GLY A 402 -25.96 -29.42 -17.72
N SER A 403 -27.05 -30.12 -18.05
CA SER A 403 -27.85 -29.93 -19.28
C SER A 403 -28.59 -28.57 -19.28
N PRO A 404 -28.81 -27.93 -20.44
CA PRO A 404 -29.46 -26.61 -20.52
C PRO A 404 -30.99 -26.59 -20.26
N GLU A 405 -31.61 -27.70 -19.89
CA GLU A 405 -33.05 -27.80 -19.63
C GLU A 405 -33.34 -27.80 -18.12
N GLU A 406 -33.46 -26.63 -17.49
CA GLU A 406 -34.26 -26.43 -16.25
C GLU A 406 -34.36 -24.96 -15.76
N GLU A 407 -34.07 -23.94 -16.59
CA GLU A 407 -34.31 -22.52 -16.24
C GLU A 407 -35.47 -21.93 -17.06
N LYS A 408 -36.56 -22.70 -17.19
CA LYS A 408 -37.86 -22.19 -17.66
C LYS A 408 -38.93 -22.46 -16.60
N GLY A 409 -39.29 -21.41 -15.88
CA GLY A 409 -40.49 -21.34 -15.05
C GLY A 409 -40.18 -21.04 -13.58
N ASP A 410 -40.16 -19.76 -13.21
CA ASP A 410 -41.40 -19.18 -12.69
C ASP A 410 -41.39 -17.65 -12.82
N LYS A 411 -42.60 -17.11 -12.91
CA LYS A 411 -42.94 -15.74 -13.31
C LYS A 411 -42.61 -14.66 -12.30
#